data_AF-A0A1X7H8J1-F1
#
_entry.id   AF-A0A1X7H8J1-F1
#
_cell.length_a   1.000
_cell.length_b   1.000
_cell.length_c   1.000
_cell.angle_alpha   90.00
_cell.angle_beta   90.00
_cell.angle_gamma   90.00
#
_symmetry.space_group_name_H-M   'P 1'
#
loop_
_entity.id
_entity.type
_entity.pdbx_description
1 polymer ?
#
loop_
_entity_poly.entity_id
_entity_poly.type
_entity_poly.pdbx_seq_one_letter_code
_entity_poly.pdbx_strand_id
1 'polypeptide(L)'
;MRCAPESRNVYEDFVVETDILFFKTGTHGLVSFHGRNYNIKKRMTAEQITSLLSGKQFFNVGGNCYVNVDKATDVEQGIVFFGEKAPSSKILRIPRRKQEPLKRLMAGVKQPVT
;
A
#
# COMPACT_ATOMS: atom_id res chain seq x y z
N MET A 1 4.44 -31.25 20.19
CA MET A 1 5.41 -30.34 19.57
C MET A 1 4.71 -29.65 18.40
N ARG A 2 4.35 -28.37 18.52
CA ARG A 2 3.82 -27.59 17.38
C ARG A 2 5.02 -26.87 16.77
N CYS A 3 5.49 -27.33 15.61
CA CYS A 3 6.52 -26.61 14.87
C CYS A 3 6.03 -25.17 14.63
N ALA A 4 6.87 -24.19 14.96
CA ALA A 4 6.65 -22.82 14.51
C ALA A 4 6.54 -22.85 12.98
N PRO A 5 5.59 -22.13 12.36
CA PRO A 5 5.51 -22.09 10.91
C PRO A 5 6.85 -21.55 10.39
N GLU A 6 7.40 -22.22 9.38
CA GLU A 6 8.63 -21.79 8.70
C GLU A 6 8.54 -20.27 8.46
N SER A 7 9.53 -19.55 8.99
CA SER A 7 9.52 -18.09 8.96
C SER A 7 9.58 -17.63 7.51
N ARG A 8 8.44 -17.26 6.92
CA ARG A 8 8.36 -16.68 5.57
C ARG A 8 9.34 -15.52 5.48
N ASN A 9 10.24 -15.57 4.50
CA ASN A 9 11.17 -14.48 4.28
C ASN A 9 10.42 -13.31 3.63
N VAL A 10 10.00 -12.35 4.45
CA VAL A 10 9.23 -11.18 4.00
C VAL A 10 9.97 -10.39 2.91
N TYR A 11 11.30 -10.46 2.85
CA TYR A 11 12.09 -9.71 1.86
C TYR A 11 12.08 -10.35 0.47
N GLU A 12 11.86 -11.67 0.40
CA GLU A 12 11.87 -12.43 -0.85
C GLU A 12 10.44 -12.76 -1.32
N ASP A 13 9.54 -13.03 -0.38
CA ASP A 13 8.25 -13.65 -0.66
C ASP A 13 7.04 -12.75 -0.38
N PHE A 14 7.18 -11.44 -0.22
CA PHE A 14 6.01 -10.58 0.06
C PHE A 14 5.03 -10.58 -1.13
N VAL A 15 3.74 -10.59 -0.79
CA VAL A 15 2.64 -10.43 -1.74
C VAL A 15 2.20 -8.97 -1.67
N VAL A 16 2.27 -8.28 -2.80
CA VAL A 16 2.09 -6.83 -2.88
C VAL A 16 0.71 -6.43 -2.35
N GLU A 17 -0.32 -7.17 -2.73
CA GLU A 17 -1.72 -6.89 -2.45
C GLU A 17 -2.06 -7.05 -0.96
N THR A 18 -1.45 -8.02 -0.29
CA THR A 18 -1.78 -8.36 1.10
C THR A 18 -0.83 -7.74 2.12
N ASP A 19 0.44 -7.54 1.75
CA ASP A 19 1.50 -7.19 2.70
C ASP A 19 1.92 -5.72 2.58
N ILE A 20 1.64 -5.06 1.45
CA ILE A 20 2.05 -3.68 1.19
C ILE A 20 0.91 -2.69 1.38
N LEU A 21 1.20 -1.63 2.13
CA LEU A 21 0.27 -0.54 2.44
C LEU A 21 0.26 0.51 1.32
N PHE A 22 1.43 0.86 0.81
CA PHE A 22 1.60 1.74 -0.34
C PHE A 22 2.97 1.48 -0.97
N PHE A 23 3.14 1.88 -2.23
CA PHE A 23 4.43 1.85 -2.90
C PHE A 23 4.72 3.15 -3.62
N LYS A 24 6.01 3.36 -3.89
CA LYS A 24 6.51 4.48 -4.68
C LYS A 24 7.37 3.96 -5.82
N THR A 25 7.03 4.34 -7.05
CA THR A 25 7.91 4.09 -8.20
C THR A 25 9.04 5.13 -8.21
N GLY A 26 10.23 4.75 -8.65
CA GLY A 26 11.42 5.59 -8.65
C GLY A 26 12.06 5.62 -10.03
N THR A 27 13.23 6.25 -10.12
CA THR A 27 14.01 6.25 -11.35
C THR A 27 14.60 4.86 -11.63
N HIS A 28 14.88 4.58 -12.91
CA HIS A 28 15.53 3.35 -13.37
C HIS A 28 14.86 2.04 -12.88
N GLY A 29 13.54 2.05 -12.74
CA GLY A 29 12.77 0.86 -12.35
C GLY A 29 12.87 0.48 -10.87
N LEU A 30 13.42 1.34 -10.01
CA LEU A 30 13.42 1.08 -8.57
C LEU A 30 12.03 1.33 -7.98
N VAL A 31 11.47 0.37 -7.26
CA VAL A 31 10.19 0.50 -6.55
C VAL A 31 10.42 0.32 -5.06
N SER A 32 9.90 1.25 -4.25
CA SER A 32 9.91 1.18 -2.79
C SER A 32 8.53 0.75 -2.29
N PHE A 33 8.44 -0.46 -1.74
CA PHE A 33 7.26 -1.02 -1.11
C PHE A 33 7.29 -0.75 0.39
N HIS A 34 6.19 -0.25 0.94
CA HIS A 34 6.06 0.08 2.36
C HIS A 34 5.04 -0.85 3.02
N GLY A 35 5.52 -1.82 3.79
CA GLY A 35 4.69 -2.66 4.67
C GLY A 35 4.46 -2.01 6.02
N ARG A 36 3.77 -2.67 6.95
CA ARG A 36 3.43 -2.11 8.27
C ARG A 36 4.67 -1.68 9.06
N ASN A 37 5.64 -2.60 9.20
CA ASN A 37 6.83 -2.40 10.04
C ASN A 37 8.15 -2.51 9.26
N TYR A 38 8.09 -2.50 7.92
CA TYR A 38 9.27 -2.65 7.06
C TYR A 38 9.09 -1.87 5.76
N ASN A 39 10.20 -1.69 5.03
CA ASN A 39 10.21 -1.18 3.66
C ASN A 39 11.14 -2.06 2.82
N ILE A 40 10.75 -2.36 1.58
CA ILE A 40 11.55 -3.15 0.63
C ILE A 40 11.79 -2.30 -0.60
N LYS A 41 13.02 -2.27 -1.11
CA LYS A 41 13.35 -1.68 -2.40
C LYS A 41 13.67 -2.79 -3.38
N LYS A 42 12.97 -2.83 -4.51
CA LYS A 42 13.16 -3.84 -5.57
C LYS A 42 13.29 -3.14 -6.91
N ARG A 43 14.28 -3.54 -7.71
CA ARG A 43 14.33 -3.15 -9.12
C ARG A 43 13.38 -4.03 -9.90
N MET A 44 12.56 -3.41 -10.73
CA MET A 44 11.55 -4.08 -11.55
C MET A 44 11.72 -3.65 -13.01
N THR A 45 11.38 -4.55 -13.93
CA THR A 45 11.33 -4.23 -15.36
C THR A 45 10.14 -3.31 -15.66
N ALA A 46 10.12 -2.73 -16.86
CA ALA A 46 9.00 -1.88 -17.28
C ALA A 46 7.67 -2.64 -17.31
N GLU A 47 7.69 -3.92 -17.72
CA GLU A 47 6.52 -4.80 -17.77
C GLU A 47 6.01 -5.10 -16.37
N GLN A 48 6.91 -5.39 -15.43
CA GLN A 48 6.57 -5.64 -14.03
C GLN A 48 5.97 -4.40 -13.37
N ILE A 49 6.51 -3.20 -13.65
CA ILE A 49 5.94 -1.94 -13.16
C ILE A 49 4.58 -1.71 -13.80
N THR A 50 4.42 -1.93 -15.11
CA THR A 50 3.13 -1.77 -15.78
C THR A 50 2.07 -2.70 -15.18
N SER A 51 2.43 -3.95 -14.89
CA SER A 51 1.55 -4.90 -14.20
C SER A 51 1.24 -4.47 -12.76
N LEU A 52 2.20 -3.89 -12.05
CA LEU A 52 1.98 -3.36 -10.71
C LEU A 52 1.01 -2.17 -10.72
N LEU A 53 1.15 -1.29 -11.72
CA LEU A 53 0.32 -0.09 -11.88
C LEU A 53 -1.10 -0.39 -12.38
N SER A 54 -1.34 -1.56 -12.99
CA SER A 54 -2.68 -1.99 -13.40
C SER A 54 -3.51 -2.60 -12.26
N GLY A 55 -2.91 -2.78 -11.07
CA GLY A 55 -3.59 -3.31 -9.89
C GLY A 55 -4.75 -2.42 -9.42
N LYS A 56 -5.99 -2.94 -9.48
CA LYS A 56 -7.22 -2.17 -9.20
C LYS A 56 -7.33 -1.65 -7.77
N GLN A 57 -6.67 -2.31 -6.81
CA GLN A 57 -6.66 -1.90 -5.40
C GLN A 57 -5.70 -0.75 -5.10
N PHE A 58 -4.86 -0.34 -6.07
CA PHE A 58 -3.89 0.72 -5.88
C PHE A 58 -4.37 2.04 -6.48
N PHE A 59 -4.56 3.04 -5.63
CA PHE A 59 -4.96 4.38 -6.03
C PHE A 59 -3.76 5.33 -6.13
N ASN A 60 -3.57 5.99 -7.27
CA ASN A 60 -2.55 7.02 -7.43
C ASN A 60 -2.93 8.29 -6.64
N VAL A 61 -2.19 8.54 -5.56
CA VAL A 61 -2.35 9.73 -4.71
C VAL A 61 -1.48 10.91 -5.15
N GLY A 62 -0.79 10.79 -6.28
CA GLY A 62 0.00 11.85 -6.90
C GLY A 62 1.42 11.41 -7.21
N GLY A 63 1.95 11.92 -8.32
CA GLY A 63 3.29 11.59 -8.80
C GLY A 63 3.47 10.08 -8.90
N ASN A 64 4.51 9.60 -8.23
CA ASN A 64 4.94 8.22 -8.21
C ASN A 64 4.39 7.39 -7.03
N CYS A 65 3.38 7.87 -6.28
CA CYS A 65 2.91 7.25 -5.04
C CYS A 65 1.52 6.62 -5.19
N TYR A 66 1.40 5.36 -4.77
CA TYR A 66 0.21 4.52 -4.96
C TYR A 66 -0.19 3.87 -3.63
N VAL A 67 -1.42 4.08 -3.19
CA VAL A 67 -1.96 3.60 -1.92
C VAL A 67 -2.82 2.36 -2.14
N ASN A 68 -2.61 1.33 -1.33
CA ASN A 68 -3.51 0.18 -1.28
C ASN A 68 -4.80 0.58 -0.55
N VAL A 69 -5.90 0.70 -1.29
CA VAL A 69 -7.19 1.16 -0.77
C VAL A 69 -7.72 0.20 0.30
N ASP A 70 -7.52 -1.11 0.11
CA ASP A 70 -8.02 -2.16 1.01
C ASP A 70 -7.32 -2.14 2.38
N LYS A 71 -6.16 -1.50 2.47
CA LYS A 71 -5.38 -1.39 3.71
C LYS A 71 -5.54 -0.04 4.40
N ALA A 72 -6.08 0.97 3.72
CA ALA A 72 -6.35 2.26 4.32
C ALA A 72 -7.51 2.12 5.31
N THR A 73 -7.29 2.48 6.57
CA THR A 73 -8.33 2.42 7.60
C THR A 73 -9.13 3.71 7.65
N ASP A 74 -8.45 4.86 7.52
CA ASP A 74 -9.02 6.19 7.54
C ASP A 74 -8.17 7.19 6.72
N VAL A 75 -8.77 8.33 6.34
CA VAL A 75 -8.06 9.45 5.70
C VAL A 75 -8.61 10.78 6.20
N GLU A 76 -7.76 11.59 6.82
CA GLU A 76 -8.14 12.93 7.29
C GLU A 76 -6.96 13.89 7.23
N GLN A 77 -7.26 15.18 7.06
CA GLN A 77 -6.26 16.26 7.02
C GLN A 77 -5.13 16.04 6.00
N GLY A 78 -5.36 15.24 4.94
CA GLY A 78 -4.33 14.85 3.98
C GLY A 78 -3.38 13.74 4.47
N ILE A 79 -3.79 12.94 5.45
CA ILE A 79 -3.04 11.80 5.98
C ILE A 79 -3.88 10.53 5.79
N VAL A 80 -3.27 9.50 5.20
CA VAL A 80 -3.81 8.14 5.14
C VAL A 80 -3.26 7.36 6.33
N PHE A 81 -4.16 6.69 7.05
CA PHE A 81 -3.84 5.82 8.17
C PHE A 81 -3.96 4.36 7.76
N PHE A 82 -3.06 3.51 8.27
CA PHE A 82 -2.98 2.09 7.96
C PHE A 82 -3.04 1.24 9.24
N GLY A 83 -4.16 1.34 9.95
CA GLY A 83 -4.36 0.75 11.28
C GLY A 83 -4.94 1.77 12.25
N GLU A 84 -4.63 1.60 13.53
CA GLU A 84 -4.96 2.57 14.58
C GLU A 84 -4.16 3.88 14.40
N LYS A 85 -4.70 5.00 14.88
CA LYS A 85 -4.02 6.31 14.89
C LYS A 85 -3.01 6.42 16.05
N ALA A 86 -2.16 5.40 16.19
CA ALA A 86 -1.10 5.36 17.19
C ALA A 86 0.19 6.02 16.65
N PRO A 87 1.05 6.59 17.53
CA PRO A 87 2.31 7.23 17.10
C PRO A 87 3.26 6.33 16.31
N SER A 88 3.22 5.02 16.55
CA SER A 88 4.04 4.02 15.86
C SER A 88 3.44 3.50 14.55
N SER A 89 2.17 3.79 14.28
CA SER A 89 1.50 3.33 13.07
C SER A 89 2.09 4.01 11.84
N LYS A 90 2.27 3.23 10.77
CA LYS A 90 2.65 3.80 9.49
C LYS A 90 1.52 4.67 8.94
N ILE A 91 1.88 5.88 8.54
CA ILE A 91 0.98 6.86 7.90
C ILE A 91 1.57 7.33 6.58
N LEU A 92 0.73 7.89 5.71
CA LEU A 92 1.17 8.52 4.47
C LEU A 92 0.50 9.88 4.27
N ARG A 93 1.32 10.93 4.12
CA ARG A 93 0.82 12.25 3.70
C ARG A 93 0.53 12.26 2.20
N ILE A 94 -0.61 12.83 1.83
CA ILE A 94 -1.08 12.96 0.45
C ILE A 94 -1.59 14.39 0.18
N PRO A 95 -1.67 14.82 -1.09
CA PRO A 95 -2.35 16.07 -1.44
C PRO A 95 -3.81 16.04 -0.96
N ARG A 96 -4.28 17.09 -0.27
CA ARG A 96 -5.66 17.15 0.27
C ARG A 96 -6.75 16.87 -0.78
N ARG A 97 -6.55 17.31 -2.03
CA ARG A 97 -7.46 17.04 -3.16
C ARG A 97 -7.66 15.55 -3.48
N LYS A 98 -6.77 14.67 -3.03
CA LYS A 98 -6.85 13.22 -3.23
C LYS A 98 -7.58 12.50 -2.10
N GLN A 99 -7.88 13.19 -0.99
CA GLN A 99 -8.58 12.61 0.15
C GLN A 99 -9.99 12.14 -0.21
N GLU A 100 -10.83 13.02 -0.78
CA GLU A 100 -12.22 12.67 -1.07
C GLU A 100 -12.36 11.55 -2.13
N PRO A 101 -11.59 11.54 -3.22
CA PRO A 101 -11.54 10.39 -4.12
C PRO A 101 -11.15 9.09 -3.41
N LEU A 102 -10.13 9.11 -2.56
CA LEU A 102 -9.68 7.92 -1.83
C LEU A 102 -10.76 7.43 -0.84
N LYS A 103 -11.43 8.33 -0.11
CA LYS A 103 -12.55 7.98 0.77
C LYS A 103 -13.69 7.29 0.03
N ARG A 104 -14.05 7.76 -1.17
CA ARG A 104 -15.10 7.13 -2.00
C ARG A 104 -14.72 5.71 -2.38
N LEU A 105 -13.47 5.48 -2.77
CA LEU A 105 -12.97 4.13 -3.08
C LEU A 105 -13.01 3.23 -1.84
N MET A 106 -12.57 3.73 -0.69
CA MET A 106 -12.62 2.98 0.58
C MET A 106 -14.06 2.62 0.99
N ALA A 107 -15.03 3.50 0.77
CA ALA A 107 -16.43 3.22 1.05
C ALA A 107 -17.00 2.12 0.14
N GLY A 108 -16.58 2.06 -1.13
CA GLY A 108 -16.95 1.00 -2.06
C GLY A 108 -16.39 -0.38 -1.67
N VAL A 109 -15.20 -0.42 -1.07
CA VAL A 109 -14.59 -1.66 -0.56
C VAL A 109 -15.27 -2.14 0.73
N LYS A 110 -15.76 -1.22 1.57
CA LYS A 110 -16.36 -1.52 2.88
C LYS A 110 -17.84 -1.96 2.81
N GLN A 111 -18.45 -2.01 1.63
CA GLN A 111 -19.80 -2.59 1.52
C GLN A 111 -19.73 -4.12 1.61
N PRO A 112 -20.43 -4.77 2.57
CA PRO A 112 -20.55 -6.21 2.56
C PRO A 112 -21.33 -6.63 1.31
N VAL A 113 -20.81 -7.59 0.56
CA VAL A 113 -21.64 -8.37 -0.37
C VAL A 113 -22.71 -9.04 0.50
N THR A 114 -23.96 -8.64 0.32
CA THR A 114 -25.12 -9.19 1.02
C THR A 114 -25.46 -10.58 0.48
#